data_AF-A0A7J6UM60-F1
#
_entry.id   AF-A0A7J6UM60-F1
#
_cell.length_a   1.000
_cell.length_b   1.000
_cell.length_c   1.000
_cell.angle_alpha   90.00
_cell.angle_beta   90.00
_cell.angle_gamma   90.00
#
_symmetry.space_group_name_H-M   'P 1'
#
loop_
_entity.id
_entity.type
_entity.pdbx_description
1 polymer ?
#
loop_
_entity_poly.entity_id
_entity_poly.type
_entity_poly.pdbx_seq_one_letter_code
_entity_poly.pdbx_strand_id
1 'polypeptide(L)'
;MHDLYHKAQDSLGLGMSIERAFLDVYRQISKSRKTANYVLCGTLGEGGFGEVAKAVDATTSEEFAIKLLEKSTIESFEDIQRVYTEIHTLRDLRHTNVIRMFDVALKLSTRAVTGLLQKK
;
A
#
# COMPACT_ATOMS: atom_id res chain seq x y z
N MET A 1 -17.21 9.70 1.10
CA MET A 1 -16.00 9.94 0.28
C MET A 1 -16.25 11.03 -0.75
N HIS A 2 -17.33 10.98 -1.54
CA HIS A 2 -17.74 12.11 -2.40
C HIS A 2 -17.97 13.41 -1.60
N ASP A 3 -18.56 13.31 -0.40
CA ASP A 3 -18.77 14.47 0.49
C ASP A 3 -17.49 14.96 1.19
N LEU A 4 -16.54 14.06 1.44
CA LEU A 4 -15.20 14.42 1.95
C LEU A 4 -14.38 15.13 0.86
N TYR A 5 -14.62 14.78 -0.40
CA TYR A 5 -14.02 15.37 -1.58
C TYR A 5 -14.53 16.80 -1.82
N HIS A 6 -15.85 17.02 -1.73
CA HIS A 6 -16.43 18.37 -1.84
C HIS A 6 -16.06 19.27 -0.65
N LYS A 7 -16.09 18.74 0.59
CA LYS A 7 -15.58 19.52 1.74
C LYS A 7 -14.09 19.84 1.65
N ALA A 8 -13.27 18.93 1.10
CA ALA A 8 -11.84 19.16 0.91
C ALA A 8 -11.54 20.13 -0.24
N GLN A 9 -12.35 20.13 -1.32
CA GLN A 9 -12.25 21.08 -2.43
C GLN A 9 -12.75 22.49 -2.06
N ASP A 10 -13.82 22.60 -1.27
CA ASP A 10 -14.45 23.90 -0.97
C ASP A 10 -13.75 24.67 0.17
N SER A 11 -13.02 23.98 1.06
CA SER A 11 -12.46 24.63 2.27
C SER A 11 -10.98 25.02 2.17
N LEU A 12 -10.26 24.59 1.12
CA LEU A 12 -8.81 24.78 1.01
C LEU A 12 -8.43 25.11 -0.43
N GLY A 13 -8.16 26.40 -0.68
CA GLY A 13 -7.72 26.89 -1.97
C GLY A 13 -6.46 26.16 -2.48
N LEU A 14 -6.45 25.90 -3.78
CA LEU A 14 -5.31 25.65 -4.67
C LEU A 14 -4.19 24.72 -4.13
N GLY A 15 -4.10 23.51 -4.67
CA GLY A 15 -2.83 22.78 -4.76
C GLY A 15 -2.58 21.68 -3.72
N MET A 16 -3.49 20.70 -3.61
CA MET A 16 -3.04 19.39 -3.12
C MET A 16 -2.14 18.76 -4.18
N SER A 17 -0.84 18.63 -3.89
CA SER A 17 0.01 17.74 -4.67
C SER A 17 -0.48 16.29 -4.47
N ILE A 18 -0.40 15.49 -5.53
CA ILE A 18 -0.65 14.03 -5.49
C ILE A 18 0.11 13.38 -4.33
N GLU A 19 1.31 13.88 -4.04
CA GLU A 19 2.14 13.46 -2.92
C GLU A 19 1.47 13.68 -1.55
N ARG A 20 0.78 14.79 -1.31
CA ARG A 20 0.03 15.01 -0.06
C ARG A 20 -1.19 14.10 0.05
N ALA A 21 -1.98 14.01 -1.02
CA ALA A 21 -3.14 13.12 -1.06
C ALA A 21 -2.75 11.66 -0.78
N PHE A 22 -1.66 11.22 -1.40
CA PHE A 22 -1.08 9.91 -1.20
C PHE A 22 -0.62 9.69 0.25
N LEU A 23 0.12 10.64 0.83
CA LEU A 23 0.57 10.55 2.22
C LEU A 23 -0.58 10.48 3.22
N ASP A 24 -1.66 11.23 3.00
CA ASP A 24 -2.81 11.24 3.90
C ASP A 24 -3.60 9.93 3.85
N VAL A 25 -3.80 9.39 2.64
CA VAL A 25 -4.36 8.05 2.45
C VAL A 25 -3.49 7.03 3.19
N TYR A 26 -2.18 7.09 3.00
CA TYR A 26 -1.26 6.12 3.59
C TYR A 26 -1.22 6.17 5.12
N ARG A 27 -1.20 7.37 5.70
CA ARG A 27 -1.25 7.56 7.16
C ARG A 27 -2.50 6.98 7.80
N GLN A 28 -3.64 7.06 7.11
CA GLN A 28 -4.89 6.49 7.61
C GLN A 28 -4.84 4.96 7.60
N ILE A 29 -4.16 4.38 6.60
CA ILE A 29 -4.06 2.94 6.41
C ILE A 29 -2.98 2.33 7.33
N SER A 30 -1.82 2.97 7.48
CA SER A 30 -0.64 2.44 8.19
C SER A 30 -0.74 2.43 9.72
N LYS A 31 -1.95 2.57 10.29
CA LYS A 31 -2.17 2.42 11.74
C LYS A 31 -2.05 0.95 12.14
N SER A 32 -0.83 0.45 12.25
CA SER A 32 -0.49 -0.81 12.91
C SER A 32 1.00 -0.87 13.25
N ARG A 33 1.30 -1.17 14.51
CA ARG A 33 2.66 -1.29 15.05
C ARG A 33 3.11 -2.74 14.98
N LYS A 34 4.09 -3.03 14.12
CA LYS A 34 5.16 -3.99 14.39
C LYS A 34 6.29 -3.69 13.39
N THR A 35 7.50 -3.43 13.89
CA THR A 35 8.71 -3.51 13.08
C THR A 35 8.93 -4.98 12.73
N ALA A 36 8.23 -5.44 11.70
CA ALA A 36 8.44 -6.78 11.18
C ALA A 36 9.72 -6.79 10.34
N ASN A 37 10.62 -7.72 10.67
CA ASN A 37 11.93 -7.86 10.04
C ASN A 37 11.82 -8.79 8.83
N TYR A 38 11.23 -8.29 7.74
CA TYR A 38 11.14 -9.05 6.50
C TYR A 38 12.45 -8.98 5.71
N VAL A 39 12.96 -10.15 5.32
CA VAL A 39 14.09 -10.28 4.41
C VAL A 39 13.54 -10.51 3.01
N LEU A 40 13.84 -9.61 2.07
CA LEU A 40 13.49 -9.77 0.66
C LEU A 40 14.37 -10.87 0.03
N CYS A 41 13.75 -11.80 -0.68
CA CYS A 41 14.42 -12.96 -1.28
C CYS A 41 14.55 -12.87 -2.80
N GLY A 42 13.60 -12.20 -3.48
CA GLY A 42 13.63 -12.03 -4.93
C GLY A 42 12.26 -11.67 -5.51
N THR A 43 12.22 -11.21 -6.76
CA THR A 43 11.00 -10.77 -7.43
C THR A 43 10.14 -11.97 -7.88
N LEU A 44 8.86 -11.95 -7.51
CA LEU A 44 7.82 -12.92 -7.93
C LEU A 44 7.11 -12.47 -9.21
N GLY A 45 7.05 -11.17 -9.48
CA GLY A 45 6.48 -10.61 -10.69
C GLY A 45 6.50 -9.09 -10.70
N GLU A 46 6.22 -8.51 -11.86
CA GLU A 46 6.18 -7.06 -12.08
C GLU A 46 4.83 -6.68 -12.71
N GLY A 47 4.36 -5.47 -12.42
CA GLY A 47 3.13 -4.93 -12.96
C GLY A 47 3.15 -3.41 -13.06
N GLY A 48 2.03 -2.82 -13.48
CA GLY A 48 1.97 -1.39 -13.81
C GLY A 48 2.30 -0.41 -12.68
N PHE A 49 2.17 -0.83 -11.41
CA PHE A 49 2.48 0.02 -10.26
C PHE A 49 3.81 -0.33 -9.56
N GLY A 50 4.52 -1.36 -10.02
CA GLY A 50 5.79 -1.79 -9.44
C GLY A 50 5.90 -3.31 -9.36
N GLU A 51 6.74 -3.78 -8.44
CA GLU A 51 7.10 -5.21 -8.32
C GLU A 51 6.41 -5.90 -7.14
N VAL A 52 6.28 -7.22 -7.25
CA VAL A 52 5.92 -8.11 -6.16
C VAL A 52 7.14 -8.96 -5.86
N ALA A 53 7.68 -8.90 -4.65
CA ALA A 53 8.82 -9.68 -4.20
C ALA A 53 8.43 -10.72 -3.15
N LYS A 54 9.11 -11.86 -3.14
CA LYS A 54 9.07 -12.82 -2.04
C LYS A 54 9.84 -12.24 -0.85
N ALA A 55 9.30 -12.39 0.33
CA ALA A 55 9.94 -12.03 1.58
C ALA A 55 9.73 -13.13 2.63
N VAL A 56 10.60 -13.17 3.63
CA VAL A 56 10.49 -14.07 4.78
C VAL A 56 10.54 -13.24 6.05
N ASP A 57 9.62 -13.45 6.98
CA ASP A 57 9.74 -12.87 8.33
C ASP A 57 10.90 -13.55 9.05
N ALA A 58 11.95 -12.79 9.39
CA ALA A 58 13.13 -13.31 10.06
C ALA A 58 12.84 -13.90 11.45
N THR A 59 11.69 -13.59 12.04
CA THR A 59 11.27 -14.05 13.37
C THR A 59 10.48 -15.36 13.28
N THR A 60 9.50 -15.43 12.38
CA THR A 60 8.59 -16.59 12.28
C THR A 60 8.98 -17.58 11.18
N SER A 61 9.91 -17.19 10.29
CA SER A 61 10.25 -17.91 9.05
C SER A 61 9.06 -18.09 8.09
N GLU A 62 7.96 -17.37 8.29
CA GLU A 62 6.82 -17.40 7.36
C GLU A 62 7.15 -16.64 6.07
N GLU A 63 6.67 -17.18 4.95
CA GLU A 63 6.85 -16.58 3.63
C GLU A 63 5.71 -15.62 3.30
N PHE A 64 6.09 -14.47 2.73
CA PHE A 64 5.19 -13.40 2.30
C PHE A 64 5.50 -12.97 0.88
N ALA A 65 4.52 -12.37 0.23
CA ALA A 65 4.68 -11.56 -0.97
C ALA A 65 4.54 -10.09 -0.58
N ILE A 66 5.48 -9.27 -1.03
CA ILE A 66 5.52 -7.84 -0.79
C ILE A 66 5.29 -7.12 -2.11
N LYS A 67 4.20 -6.38 -2.22
CA LYS A 67 3.95 -5.49 -3.35
C LYS A 67 4.63 -4.15 -3.07
N LEU A 68 5.69 -3.85 -3.80
CA LEU A 68 6.41 -2.59 -3.79
C LEU A 68 5.82 -1.67 -4.87
N LEU A 69 5.08 -0.64 -4.45
CA LEU A 69 4.52 0.36 -5.34
C LEU A 69 5.47 1.53 -5.47
N GLU A 70 5.90 1.83 -6.69
CA GLU A 70 6.79 2.95 -6.95
C GLU A 70 6.04 4.29 -6.89
N LYS A 71 6.58 5.29 -6.19
CA LYS A 71 5.95 6.63 -6.16
C LYS A 71 5.87 7.26 -7.55
N SER A 72 6.82 6.96 -8.43
CA SER A 72 6.85 7.44 -9.81
C SER A 72 5.73 6.88 -10.68
N THR A 73 5.16 5.71 -10.34
CA THR A 73 4.07 5.11 -11.12
C THR A 73 2.69 5.61 -10.68
N ILE A 74 2.63 6.46 -9.66
CA ILE A 74 1.40 7.06 -9.13
C ILE A 74 1.37 8.52 -9.61
N GLU A 75 0.91 8.70 -10.85
CA GLU A 75 0.95 10.00 -11.53
C GLU A 75 -0.40 10.72 -11.53
N SER A 76 -1.48 10.02 -11.14
CA SER A 76 -2.83 10.55 -11.15
C SER A 76 -3.62 10.26 -9.87
N PHE A 77 -4.71 10.99 -9.69
CA PHE A 77 -5.68 10.69 -8.63
C PHE A 77 -6.36 9.33 -8.83
N GLU A 78 -6.53 8.89 -10.08
CA GLU A 78 -7.08 7.57 -10.39
C GLU A 78 -6.16 6.45 -9.85
N ASP A 79 -4.84 6.60 -9.99
CA ASP A 79 -3.87 5.65 -9.44
C ASP A 79 -3.95 5.58 -7.91
N ILE A 80 -4.09 6.73 -7.24
CA ILE A 80 -4.32 6.77 -5.79
C ILE A 80 -5.61 6.02 -5.42
N GLN A 81 -6.69 6.22 -6.18
CA GLN A 81 -7.96 5.53 -5.94
C GLN A 81 -7.85 4.01 -6.14
N ARG A 82 -7.07 3.57 -7.12
CA ARG A 82 -6.81 2.14 -7.37
C ARG A 82 -6.04 1.52 -6.21
N VAL A 83 -4.97 2.16 -5.74
CA VAL A 83 -4.19 1.72 -4.57
C VAL A 83 -5.07 1.68 -3.32
N TYR A 84 -5.87 2.72 -3.08
CA TYR A 84 -6.80 2.77 -1.96
C TYR A 84 -7.82 1.63 -1.99
N THR A 85 -8.45 1.42 -3.15
CA THR A 85 -9.46 0.37 -3.34
C THR A 85 -8.85 -1.01 -3.11
N GLU A 86 -7.66 -1.27 -3.63
CA GLU A 86 -6.94 -2.53 -3.44
C GLU A 86 -6.70 -2.81 -1.96
N ILE A 87 -6.15 -1.83 -1.24
CA ILE A 87 -5.87 -1.96 0.20
C ILE A 87 -7.17 -2.13 1.01
N HIS A 88 -8.17 -1.27 0.78
CA HIS A 88 -9.42 -1.29 1.54
C HIS A 88 -10.17 -2.60 1.36
N THR A 89 -10.23 -3.10 0.12
CA THR A 89 -10.90 -4.37 -0.21
C THR A 89 -10.19 -5.55 0.46
N LEU A 90 -8.86 -5.60 0.38
CA LEU A 90 -8.09 -6.74 0.90
C LEU A 90 -7.87 -6.71 2.42
N ARG A 91 -8.02 -5.56 3.08
CA ARG A 91 -7.84 -5.42 4.52
C ARG A 91 -8.87 -6.22 5.33
N ASP A 92 -10.12 -6.19 4.88
CA ASP A 92 -11.24 -6.81 5.60
C ASP A 92 -11.64 -8.16 5.02
N LEU A 93 -11.19 -8.47 3.80
CA LEU A 93 -11.47 -9.74 3.14
C LEU A 93 -10.70 -10.90 3.81
N ARG A 94 -11.45 -11.80 4.42
CA ARG A 94 -10.93 -13.01 5.07
C ARG A 94 -11.62 -14.23 4.52
N HIS A 95 -10.95 -14.96 3.65
CA HIS A 95 -11.49 -16.18 3.05
C HIS A 95 -10.35 -17.15 2.73
N THR A 96 -10.55 -18.45 3.00
CA THR A 96 -9.54 -19.50 2.79
C THR A 96 -8.98 -19.52 1.37
N ASN A 97 -9.79 -19.10 0.39
CA ASN A 97 -9.40 -19.09 -1.01
C ASN A 97 -8.92 -17.74 -1.57
N VAL A 98 -8.85 -16.70 -0.74
CA VAL A 98 -8.43 -15.36 -1.17
C VAL A 98 -7.19 -14.93 -0.39
N ILE A 99 -6.27 -14.25 -1.08
CA ILE A 99 -5.08 -13.69 -0.44
C ILE A 99 -5.49 -12.68 0.64
N ARG A 100 -4.73 -12.66 1.73
CA ARG A 100 -4.97 -11.75 2.85
C ARG A 100 -3.89 -10.68 2.88
N MET A 101 -4.32 -9.44 3.12
CA MET A 101 -3.41 -8.36 3.44
C MET A 101 -3.05 -8.40 4.93
N PHE A 102 -1.75 -8.41 5.22
CA PHE A 102 -1.23 -8.49 6.59
C PHE A 102 -0.88 -7.13 7.14
N ASP A 103 -0.16 -6.33 6.34
CA ASP A 103 0.34 -5.04 6.78
C ASP A 103 0.64 -4.13 5.59
N VAL A 104 0.72 -2.83 5.86
CA VAL A 104 0.96 -1.78 4.87
C VAL A 104 1.93 -0.76 5.48
N ALA A 105 3.12 -0.62 4.88
CA ALA A 105 4.20 0.22 5.40
C ALA A 105 4.71 1.21 4.35
N LEU A 106 5.00 2.45 4.78
CA LEU A 106 5.59 3.47 3.92
C LEU A 106 7.07 3.57 4.26
N LYS A 107 7.95 3.41 3.28
CA LYS A 107 9.34 3.82 3.46
C LYS A 107 9.47 5.29 3.04
N LEU A 108 9.84 6.14 3.99
CA LEU A 108 10.04 7.57 3.73
C LEU A 108 11.31 7.84 2.92
N SER A 109 12.34 6.98 3.07
CA SER A 109 13.63 7.10 2.40
C SER A 109 13.71 6.44 1.03
N THR A 110 12.75 5.57 0.69
CA THR A 110 12.73 4.85 -0.58
C THR A 110 11.44 5.21 -1.32
N ARG A 111 11.49 5.30 -2.64
CA ARG A 111 10.37 5.67 -3.51
C ARG A 111 9.28 4.58 -3.56
N ALA A 112 9.00 3.90 -2.45
CA ALA A 112 8.18 2.70 -2.41
C ALA A 112 7.14 2.71 -1.29
N VAL A 113 5.92 2.34 -1.66
CA VAL A 113 4.85 1.90 -0.75
C VAL A 113 4.87 0.39 -0.69
N THR A 114 4.66 -0.20 0.48
CA THR A 114 4.87 -1.64 0.70
C THR A 114 3.59 -2.25 1.26
N GLY A 115 2.93 -3.12 0.49
CA GLY A 115 1.83 -3.96 0.96
C GLY A 115 2.29 -5.40 1.18
N LEU A 116 2.05 -5.96 2.35
CA LEU A 116 2.35 -7.35 2.70
C LEU A 116 1.13 -8.24 2.44
N LEU A 117 1.30 -9.23 1.57
CA LEU A 117 0.31 -10.23 1.17
C LEU A 117 0.87 -11.61 1.55
N GLN A 118 0.14 -12.45 2.28
CA GLN A 118 0.57 -13.85 2.50
C GLN A 118 0.01 -14.74 1.38
N LYS A 119 0.82 -15.69 0.92
CA LYS A 119 0.40 -16.73 -0.05
C LYS A 119 -0.15 -17.94 0.71
N LYS A 120 -1.09 -18.66 0.08
CA LYS A 120 -1.64 -19.94 0.55
C LYS A 120 -0.55 -20.98 0.76
#